data_AF-A0A485LCA3-F1
#
_entry.id   AF-A0A485LCA3-F1
#
_cell.length_a   1.000
_cell.length_b   1.000
_cell.length_c   1.000
_cell.angle_alpha   90.00
_cell.angle_beta   90.00
_cell.angle_gamma   90.00
#
_symmetry.space_group_name_H-M   'P 1'
#
loop_
_entity.id
_entity.type
_entity.pdbx_description
1 polymer ?
#
loop_
_entity_poly.entity_id
_entity_poly.type
_entity_poly.pdbx_seq_one_letter_code
_entity_poly.pdbx_strand_id
1 'polypeptide(L)'
;MQDTIHRPRHHASASSRHASSLTSPSRAPSSVSPPPLSPLVVQLPPSTANGVLRALLVHLPGRVFVRHAADPDADDVNATAASSMTLALSGDSALLMRAIVADLVPWREGAIALNVSVNMSSLPPTFDVDGASLLVDIDWPLARSLAYVSSTAETVVDESALANATTAKVALVAVNNSLFASLATPLTIHSLSLESSDKGLVQLEAPAVTTSGTMHLTASCGDAVVAVAADHVAAKNVCATAMHAGSIYVASHDVAVRSMVSTMAGNGVISYYDYGTCGDHSITMLGSGDVYAGSLHCNDTSVYSIGTGHVVLDGGHSLTATHLGLGHLSYVRELPDVVAHIGFAPREGMHRVDKAFEKWSLVAVPPFAPKANDETGLSDVASLGAISGASTTWMMTDFEAMAALTVLVVVPMAMWTYVRRRHYSRVA
;
A
#
# COMPACT_ATOMS: atom_id res chain seq x y z
N MET A 1 -28.10 60.62 41.38
CA MET A 1 -28.94 60.92 40.20
C MET A 1 -29.45 59.57 39.73
N GLN A 2 -30.59 59.05 40.23
CA GLN A 2 -31.97 59.45 39.89
C GLN A 2 -32.11 59.54 38.35
N ASP A 3 -32.95 58.77 37.67
CA ASP A 3 -34.34 58.53 38.02
C ASP A 3 -34.95 57.23 37.50
N THR A 4 -36.08 56.95 38.14
CA THR A 4 -36.95 55.78 38.12
C THR A 4 -38.13 56.03 37.16
N ILE A 5 -39.05 55.05 37.02
CA ILE A 5 -40.49 55.17 36.67
C ILE A 5 -40.80 54.86 35.17
N HIS A 6 -41.75 54.00 34.72
CA HIS A 6 -43.08 53.61 35.24
C HIS A 6 -43.52 52.17 34.83
N ARG A 7 -44.17 51.48 35.77
CA ARG A 7 -45.12 50.32 35.65
C ARG A 7 -46.47 50.78 35.02
N PRO A 8 -47.39 49.90 34.51
CA PRO A 8 -48.20 48.93 35.29
C PRO A 8 -48.51 47.59 34.54
N ARG A 9 -48.79 46.39 35.12
CA ARG A 9 -49.70 45.85 36.17
C ARG A 9 -51.13 45.53 35.69
N HIS A 10 -51.47 44.24 35.52
CA HIS A 10 -52.78 43.57 35.79
C HIS A 10 -52.51 42.04 35.83
N HIS A 11 -52.63 41.31 36.96
CA HIS A 11 -53.83 40.63 37.53
C HIS A 11 -54.58 39.76 36.51
N ALA A 12 -55.03 38.52 36.73
CA ALA A 12 -55.01 37.54 37.83
C ALA A 12 -55.68 36.22 37.33
N SER A 13 -55.79 35.22 38.20
CA SER A 13 -56.52 33.93 38.11
C SER A 13 -55.76 32.78 37.42
N ALA A 14 -55.34 31.68 38.07
CA ALA A 14 -55.94 30.72 39.01
C ALA A 14 -56.83 29.65 38.33
N SER A 15 -56.41 28.38 38.48
CA SER A 15 -57.20 27.12 38.56
C SER A 15 -56.32 25.97 37.99
N SER A 16 -55.74 25.05 38.79
CA SER A 16 -56.34 23.89 39.48
C SER A 16 -55.86 22.56 38.86
N ARG A 17 -55.05 21.85 39.66
CA ARG A 17 -55.00 20.38 39.91
C ARG A 17 -55.18 19.41 38.72
N HIS A 18 -54.15 18.58 38.50
CA HIS A 18 -54.28 17.12 38.63
C HIS A 18 -52.93 16.49 38.97
N ALA A 19 -52.95 15.58 39.95
CA ALA A 19 -51.83 14.77 40.41
C ALA A 19 -51.85 13.40 39.71
N SER A 20 -50.68 12.81 39.43
CA SER A 20 -50.34 11.37 39.29
C SER A 20 -48.84 11.28 38.91
N SER A 21 -47.90 11.06 39.85
CA SER A 21 -47.36 9.78 40.35
C SER A 21 -46.43 9.02 39.38
N LEU A 22 -45.16 8.83 39.82
CA LEU A 22 -44.20 7.74 39.51
C LEU A 22 -43.79 7.59 38.02
N THR A 23 -42.53 7.53 37.58
CA THR A 23 -41.41 6.66 38.02
C THR A 23 -40.17 7.07 37.18
N SER A 24 -38.98 7.14 37.77
CA SER A 24 -37.68 7.03 37.07
C SER A 24 -37.32 5.56 36.83
N PRO A 25 -36.25 5.18 36.09
CA PRO A 25 -35.67 5.69 34.84
C PRO A 25 -35.58 4.56 33.76
N SER A 26 -35.50 4.86 32.45
CA SER A 26 -35.17 3.83 31.44
C SER A 26 -33.76 4.03 30.90
N ARG A 27 -32.94 3.03 31.20
CA ARG A 27 -31.55 2.80 30.84
C ARG A 27 -31.45 2.62 29.31
N ALA A 28 -30.53 3.35 28.69
CA ALA A 28 -30.16 3.15 27.29
C ALA A 28 -29.73 1.68 27.07
N PRO A 29 -30.13 1.03 25.96
CA PRO A 29 -29.68 -0.31 25.66
C PRO A 29 -28.17 -0.29 25.40
N SER A 30 -27.44 -0.95 26.30
CA SER A 30 -26.06 -1.35 26.10
C SER A 30 -25.94 -2.13 24.78
N SER A 31 -25.05 -1.68 23.89
CA SER A 31 -24.65 -2.40 22.68
C SER A 31 -24.06 -3.75 23.08
N VAL A 32 -24.89 -4.79 23.03
CA VAL A 32 -24.43 -6.17 23.19
C VAL A 32 -23.69 -6.52 21.92
N SER A 33 -22.37 -6.66 22.02
CA SER A 33 -21.55 -7.24 20.95
C SER A 33 -22.11 -8.65 20.64
N PRO A 34 -22.44 -8.96 19.38
CA PRO A 34 -22.92 -10.29 19.03
C PRO A 34 -21.86 -11.33 19.41
N PRO A 35 -22.28 -12.51 19.94
CA PRO A 35 -21.33 -13.54 20.33
C PRO A 35 -20.54 -14.02 19.10
N PRO A 36 -19.22 -14.25 19.23
CA PRO A 36 -18.41 -14.77 18.14
C PRO A 36 -18.96 -16.14 17.70
N LEU A 37 -18.98 -16.38 16.38
CA LEU A 37 -19.19 -17.72 15.85
C LEU A 37 -17.97 -18.58 16.19
N SER A 38 -18.17 -19.90 16.28
CA SER A 38 -17.08 -20.85 16.47
C SER A 38 -15.97 -20.61 15.43
N PRO A 39 -14.68 -20.63 15.83
CA PRO A 39 -13.58 -20.40 14.90
C PRO A 39 -13.61 -21.44 13.78
N LEU A 40 -13.44 -20.97 12.55
CA LEU A 40 -13.22 -21.83 11.39
C LEU A 40 -11.79 -22.36 11.47
N VAL A 41 -11.65 -23.66 11.73
CA VAL A 41 -10.33 -24.30 11.78
C VAL A 41 -10.02 -24.89 10.42
N VAL A 42 -8.94 -24.41 9.80
CA VAL A 42 -8.42 -24.96 8.54
C VAL A 42 -7.27 -25.91 8.89
N GLN A 43 -7.49 -27.20 8.66
CA GLN A 43 -6.44 -28.19 8.80
C GLN A 43 -5.49 -28.08 7.61
N LEU A 44 -4.21 -27.88 7.88
CA LEU A 44 -3.21 -28.01 6.83
C LEU A 44 -3.09 -29.50 6.47
N PRO A 45 -2.92 -29.84 5.18
CA PRO A 45 -2.55 -31.19 4.83
C PRO A 45 -1.26 -31.54 5.57
N PRO A 46 -1.13 -32.76 6.13
CA PRO A 46 0.16 -33.22 6.64
C PRO A 46 1.19 -33.01 5.53
N SER A 47 2.39 -32.59 5.91
CA SER A 47 3.49 -32.09 5.06
C SER A 47 4.00 -33.05 3.96
N THR A 48 3.22 -34.05 3.57
CA THR A 48 3.52 -35.13 2.64
C THR A 48 3.43 -34.78 1.15
N ALA A 49 3.27 -33.50 0.78
CA ALA A 49 3.36 -33.07 -0.62
C ALA A 49 4.06 -31.71 -0.78
N ASN A 50 5.34 -31.63 -0.40
CA ASN A 50 6.35 -30.65 -0.84
C ASN A 50 6.08 -29.13 -0.76
N GLY A 51 4.91 -28.66 -0.35
CA GLY A 51 4.56 -27.24 -0.37
C GLY A 51 4.57 -26.59 1.01
N VAL A 52 5.43 -25.58 1.19
CA VAL A 52 5.42 -24.70 2.36
C VAL A 52 4.32 -23.66 2.16
N LEU A 53 3.47 -23.46 3.18
CA LEU A 53 2.49 -22.37 3.18
C LEU A 53 3.23 -21.02 3.26
N ARG A 54 3.08 -20.17 2.24
CA ARG A 54 3.83 -18.91 2.12
C ARG A 54 3.01 -17.71 1.66
N ALA A 55 1.78 -17.93 1.22
CA ALA A 55 0.97 -16.90 0.61
C ALA A 55 -0.44 -16.85 1.21
N LEU A 56 -0.99 -15.65 1.30
CA LEU A 56 -2.35 -15.38 1.76
C LEU A 56 -3.07 -14.53 0.71
N LEU A 57 -4.21 -15.02 0.24
CA LEU A 57 -5.09 -14.34 -0.69
C LEU A 57 -6.40 -14.09 0.06
N VAL A 58 -6.76 -12.81 0.22
CA VAL A 58 -7.95 -12.39 0.96
C VAL A 58 -8.86 -11.64 -0.01
N HIS A 59 -9.93 -12.32 -0.40
CA HIS A 59 -11.01 -11.77 -1.21
C HIS A 59 -12.26 -11.64 -0.35
N LEU A 60 -12.11 -10.90 0.75
CA LEU A 60 -13.14 -10.65 1.72
C LEU A 60 -13.45 -9.16 1.77
N PRO A 61 -14.65 -8.81 2.23
CA PRO A 61 -14.92 -7.45 2.65
C PRO A 61 -14.60 -7.29 4.16
N GLY A 62 -14.64 -6.07 4.70
CA GLY A 62 -14.35 -5.81 6.11
C GLY A 62 -12.84 -5.78 6.45
N ARG A 63 -12.48 -6.31 7.63
CA ARG A 63 -11.13 -6.21 8.20
C ARG A 63 -10.51 -7.58 8.48
N VAL A 64 -9.21 -7.73 8.21
CA VAL A 64 -8.44 -8.94 8.46
C VAL A 64 -7.18 -8.64 9.28
N PHE A 65 -6.94 -9.42 10.32
CA PHE A 65 -5.67 -9.43 11.05
C PHE A 65 -4.95 -10.74 10.80
N VAL A 66 -3.65 -10.66 10.57
CA VAL A 66 -2.79 -11.82 10.35
C VAL A 66 -1.68 -11.79 11.37
N ARG A 67 -1.68 -12.75 12.29
CA ARG A 67 -0.70 -12.87 13.38
C ARG A 67 -0.12 -14.27 13.39
N HIS A 68 1.08 -14.47 13.93
CA HIS A 68 1.52 -15.82 14.22
C HIS A 68 0.88 -16.29 15.53
N ALA A 69 0.36 -17.52 15.55
CA ALA A 69 -0.03 -18.17 16.80
C ALA A 69 1.25 -18.47 17.61
N ALA A 70 1.55 -17.65 18.61
CA ALA A 70 2.48 -18.05 19.65
C ALA A 70 1.86 -19.24 20.39
N ASP A 71 2.51 -20.41 20.31
CA ASP A 71 2.13 -21.56 21.13
C ASP A 71 2.37 -21.18 22.60
N PRO A 72 1.34 -21.14 23.48
CA PRO A 72 1.54 -20.84 24.89
C PRO A 72 2.38 -21.89 25.62
N ASP A 73 2.62 -23.07 25.02
CA ASP A 73 3.45 -24.15 25.58
C ASP A 73 4.86 -24.24 24.95
N ALA A 74 5.49 -23.09 24.69
CA ALA A 74 6.83 -22.98 24.11
C ALA A 74 8.01 -23.54 24.98
N ASP A 75 7.72 -24.22 26.09
CA ASP A 75 8.70 -25.01 26.84
C ASP A 75 8.84 -26.46 26.33
N ASP A 76 7.97 -26.92 25.43
CA ASP A 76 8.13 -28.22 24.77
C ASP A 76 9.05 -28.08 23.55
N VAL A 77 10.33 -28.44 23.74
CA VAL A 77 11.42 -28.49 22.73
C VAL A 77 11.09 -29.40 21.52
N ASN A 78 9.92 -30.03 21.52
CA ASN A 78 9.41 -30.95 20.50
C ASN A 78 8.11 -30.47 19.82
N ALA A 79 7.70 -29.20 19.97
CA ALA A 79 6.54 -28.64 19.28
C ALA A 79 6.72 -28.73 17.75
N THR A 80 6.21 -29.82 17.19
CA THR A 80 6.04 -30.02 15.75
C THR A 80 5.25 -28.85 15.20
N ALA A 81 5.79 -28.18 14.17
CA ALA A 81 5.18 -27.05 13.47
C ALA A 81 3.65 -27.13 13.50
N ALA A 82 3.00 -26.09 14.04
CA ALA A 82 1.55 -26.02 14.20
C ALA A 82 0.87 -26.48 12.89
N SER A 83 0.24 -27.65 12.93
CA SER A 83 -0.33 -28.31 11.75
C SER A 83 -1.72 -27.78 11.40
N SER A 84 -2.17 -26.75 12.10
CA SER A 84 -3.49 -26.17 11.98
C SER A 84 -3.42 -24.66 11.97
N MET A 85 -4.27 -24.06 11.15
CA MET A 85 -4.46 -22.63 11.04
C MET A 85 -5.87 -22.31 11.53
N THR A 86 -6.00 -21.29 12.39
CA THR A 86 -7.30 -20.87 12.92
C THR A 86 -7.73 -19.56 12.30
N LEU A 87 -8.99 -19.52 11.85
CA LEU A 87 -9.65 -18.32 11.37
C LEU A 87 -10.81 -18.02 12.31
N ALA A 88 -10.67 -17.01 13.16
CA ALA A 88 -11.78 -16.56 13.99
C ALA A 88 -12.57 -15.48 13.24
N LEU A 89 -13.90 -15.66 13.16
CA LEU A 89 -14.81 -14.77 12.44
C LEU A 89 -15.70 -14.02 13.44
N SER A 90 -15.78 -12.71 13.29
CA SER A 90 -16.69 -11.86 14.06
C SER A 90 -17.35 -10.84 13.13
N GLY A 91 -18.63 -10.57 13.34
CA GLY A 91 -19.41 -9.68 12.48
C GLY A 91 -20.88 -9.64 12.88
N ASP A 92 -21.64 -8.80 12.20
CA ASP A 92 -23.09 -8.64 12.41
C ASP A 92 -23.94 -9.59 11.54
N SER A 93 -23.37 -10.16 10.48
CA SER A 93 -24.07 -11.05 9.55
C SER A 93 -23.61 -12.50 9.65
N ALA A 94 -24.46 -13.35 10.26
CA ALA A 94 -24.26 -14.79 10.28
C ALA A 94 -24.32 -15.43 8.88
N LEU A 95 -25.02 -14.82 7.93
CA LEU A 95 -25.07 -15.28 6.54
C LEU A 95 -23.72 -15.06 5.85
N LEU A 96 -23.15 -13.85 6.00
CA LEU A 96 -21.84 -13.53 5.46
C LEU A 96 -20.76 -14.43 6.07
N MET A 97 -20.75 -14.59 7.40
CA MET A 97 -19.78 -15.45 8.07
C MET A 97 -19.87 -16.92 7.64
N ARG A 98 -21.07 -17.43 7.34
CA ARG A 98 -21.26 -18.81 6.81
C ARG A 98 -20.87 -18.95 5.34
N ALA A 99 -20.87 -17.85 4.60
CA ALA A 99 -20.47 -17.83 3.19
C ALA A 99 -18.95 -17.78 3.01
N ILE A 100 -18.18 -17.49 4.07
CA ILE A 100 -16.71 -17.46 3.99
C ILE A 100 -16.18 -18.88 3.83
N VAL A 101 -15.34 -19.05 2.81
CA VAL A 101 -14.65 -20.30 2.51
C VAL A 101 -13.14 -20.03 2.53
N ALA A 102 -12.41 -20.98 3.10
CA ALA A 102 -10.96 -20.95 3.19
C ALA A 102 -10.41 -22.22 2.56
N ASP A 103 -9.67 -22.07 1.46
CA ASP A 103 -9.13 -23.18 0.67
C ASP A 103 -7.62 -23.04 0.51
N LEU A 104 -6.92 -24.17 0.45
CA LEU A 104 -5.50 -24.22 0.13
C LEU A 104 -5.33 -24.42 -1.37
N VAL A 105 -4.64 -23.48 -2.02
CA VAL A 105 -4.40 -23.52 -3.46
C VAL A 105 -2.91 -23.62 -3.75
N PRO A 106 -2.50 -24.38 -4.79
CA PRO A 106 -1.12 -24.38 -5.24
C PRO A 106 -0.65 -22.97 -5.59
N TRP A 107 0.56 -22.65 -5.17
CA TRP A 107 1.20 -21.37 -5.41
C TRP A 107 2.62 -21.57 -5.96
N ARG A 108 3.29 -20.47 -6.32
CA ARG A 108 4.56 -20.46 -7.04
C ARG A 108 5.64 -21.32 -6.37
N GLU A 109 6.55 -21.85 -7.17
CA GLU A 109 7.72 -22.64 -6.69
C GLU A 109 7.32 -23.87 -5.83
N GLY A 110 6.12 -24.41 -6.06
CA GLY A 110 5.59 -25.55 -5.31
C GLY A 110 5.07 -25.21 -3.91
N ALA A 111 5.04 -23.93 -3.53
CA ALA A 111 4.45 -23.47 -2.28
C ALA A 111 2.91 -23.52 -2.30
N ILE A 112 2.30 -23.24 -1.15
CA ILE A 112 0.84 -23.21 -0.99
C ILE A 112 0.39 -21.81 -0.58
N ALA A 113 -0.75 -21.37 -1.09
CA ALA A 113 -1.45 -20.18 -0.63
C ALA A 113 -2.74 -20.55 0.11
N LEU A 114 -3.06 -19.83 1.18
CA LEU A 114 -4.40 -19.82 1.75
C LEU A 114 -5.23 -18.80 0.96
N ASN A 115 -6.33 -19.25 0.34
CA ASN A 115 -7.32 -18.40 -0.27
C ASN A 115 -8.54 -18.29 0.65
N VAL A 116 -8.86 -17.09 1.11
CA VAL A 116 -10.04 -16.80 1.92
C VAL A 116 -10.97 -15.91 1.11
N SER A 117 -12.17 -16.40 0.82
CA SER A 117 -13.11 -15.73 -0.09
C SER A 117 -14.56 -15.90 0.35
N VAL A 118 -15.45 -15.09 -0.20
CA VAL A 118 -16.89 -15.24 -0.01
C VAL A 118 -17.47 -16.13 -1.11
N ASN A 119 -18.08 -17.25 -0.74
CA ASN A 119 -18.87 -18.07 -1.65
C ASN A 119 -20.22 -17.39 -1.94
N MET A 120 -20.23 -16.55 -2.96
CA MET A 120 -21.41 -15.80 -3.39
C MET A 120 -22.64 -16.68 -3.70
N SER A 121 -22.42 -17.93 -4.14
CA SER A 121 -23.54 -18.85 -4.44
C SER A 121 -24.30 -19.32 -3.19
N SER A 122 -23.69 -19.19 -2.01
CA SER A 122 -24.30 -19.53 -0.72
C SER A 122 -25.14 -18.39 -0.12
N LEU A 123 -25.02 -17.18 -0.68
CA LEU A 123 -25.76 -16.01 -0.24
C LEU A 123 -27.08 -15.88 -1.02
N PRO A 124 -28.18 -15.45 -0.37
CA PRO A 124 -29.40 -15.07 -1.08
C PRO A 124 -29.12 -13.96 -2.09
N PRO A 125 -29.78 -13.94 -3.26
CA PRO A 125 -29.59 -12.89 -4.27
C PRO A 125 -30.02 -11.49 -3.79
N THR A 126 -30.78 -11.41 -2.69
CA THR A 126 -31.19 -10.16 -2.05
C THR A 126 -30.29 -9.77 -0.88
N PHE A 127 -29.24 -10.55 -0.59
CA PHE A 127 -28.34 -10.25 0.50
C PHE A 127 -27.46 -9.07 0.12
N ASP A 128 -27.71 -7.95 0.80
CA ASP A 128 -26.86 -6.78 0.70
C ASP A 128 -25.60 -7.03 1.52
N VAL A 129 -24.47 -7.09 0.81
CA VAL A 129 -23.17 -7.23 1.46
C VAL A 129 -22.67 -5.85 1.91
N ASP A 130 -23.22 -4.78 1.33
CA ASP A 130 -22.91 -3.42 1.72
C ASP A 130 -23.52 -3.15 3.11
N GLY A 131 -22.73 -2.53 3.99
CA GLY A 131 -23.11 -2.31 5.38
C GLY A 131 -22.97 -3.51 6.34
N ALA A 132 -22.72 -4.73 5.85
CA ALA A 132 -22.34 -5.84 6.73
C ALA A 132 -20.94 -5.63 7.30
N SER A 133 -20.72 -5.92 8.58
CA SER A 133 -19.42 -5.81 9.23
C SER A 133 -18.75 -7.16 9.42
N LEU A 134 -17.45 -7.22 9.13
CA LEU A 134 -16.64 -8.42 9.25
C LEU A 134 -15.26 -8.11 9.83
N LEU A 135 -14.84 -8.96 10.76
CA LEU A 135 -13.50 -9.10 11.29
C LEU A 135 -13.07 -10.55 11.13
N VAL A 136 -11.95 -10.78 10.46
CA VAL A 136 -11.30 -12.08 10.36
C VAL A 136 -9.95 -12.01 11.06
N ASP A 137 -9.75 -12.89 12.02
CA ASP A 137 -8.48 -13.05 12.71
C ASP A 137 -7.82 -14.34 12.27
N ILE A 138 -6.63 -14.22 11.68
CA ILE A 138 -5.91 -15.31 11.06
C ILE A 138 -4.66 -15.60 11.87
N ASP A 139 -4.65 -16.78 12.49
CA ASP A 139 -3.49 -17.31 13.19
C ASP A 139 -2.62 -18.12 12.23
N TRP A 140 -1.59 -17.45 11.72
CA TRP A 140 -0.63 -18.01 10.81
C TRP A 140 0.25 -19.06 11.52
N PRO A 141 0.33 -20.30 11.00
CA PRO A 141 0.90 -21.44 11.73
C PRO A 141 2.43 -21.44 11.82
N LEU A 142 3.11 -20.70 10.94
CA LEU A 142 4.58 -20.71 10.83
C LEU A 142 5.14 -19.31 11.03
N ALA A 143 5.86 -19.09 12.13
CA ALA A 143 6.50 -17.81 12.41
C ALA A 143 7.33 -17.34 11.21
N ARG A 144 7.19 -16.06 10.86
CA ARG A 144 8.00 -15.36 9.85
C ARG A 144 8.14 -16.12 8.53
N SER A 145 7.03 -16.64 8.02
CA SER A 145 7.00 -17.42 6.77
C SER A 145 6.09 -16.82 5.70
N LEU A 146 5.22 -15.88 6.06
CA LEU A 146 4.30 -15.22 5.15
C LEU A 146 5.07 -14.30 4.20
N ALA A 147 5.17 -14.73 2.95
CA ALA A 147 5.96 -14.08 1.91
C ALA A 147 5.09 -13.31 0.92
N TYR A 148 3.80 -13.63 0.81
CA TYR A 148 2.90 -12.97 -0.12
C TYR A 148 1.55 -12.71 0.53
N VAL A 149 1.06 -11.48 0.47
CA VAL A 149 -0.29 -11.12 0.88
C VAL A 149 -0.94 -10.34 -0.24
N SER A 150 -2.11 -10.77 -0.69
CA SER A 150 -2.97 -10.00 -1.58
C SER A 150 -4.32 -9.85 -0.93
N SER A 151 -4.83 -8.63 -0.80
CA SER A 151 -6.08 -8.40 -0.09
C SER A 151 -6.97 -7.35 -0.74
N THR A 152 -8.28 -7.65 -0.76
CA THR A 152 -9.35 -6.68 -1.03
C THR A 152 -9.96 -6.11 0.27
N ALA A 153 -9.57 -6.65 1.43
CA ALA A 153 -10.03 -6.24 2.74
C ALA A 153 -9.04 -5.26 3.38
N GLU A 154 -9.49 -4.51 4.38
CA GLU A 154 -8.56 -3.76 5.23
C GLU A 154 -7.74 -4.74 6.07
N THR A 155 -6.45 -4.89 5.77
CA THR A 155 -5.62 -5.97 6.29
C THR A 155 -4.48 -5.44 7.14
N VAL A 156 -4.28 -6.04 8.31
CA VAL A 156 -3.13 -5.75 9.18
C VAL A 156 -2.30 -7.02 9.29
N VAL A 157 -1.05 -6.94 8.86
CA VAL A 157 -0.08 -8.03 8.96
C VAL A 157 0.87 -7.72 10.10
N ASP A 158 0.85 -8.59 11.11
CA ASP A 158 1.74 -8.52 12.26
C ASP A 158 3.17 -8.97 11.89
N GLU A 159 4.17 -8.41 12.57
CA GLU A 159 5.57 -8.74 12.35
C GLU A 159 5.91 -10.21 12.57
N SER A 160 5.15 -10.89 13.43
CA SER A 160 5.37 -12.29 13.77
C SER A 160 5.03 -13.24 12.62
N ALA A 161 4.12 -12.84 11.72
CA ALA A 161 3.72 -13.62 10.56
C ALA A 161 4.64 -13.38 9.36
N LEU A 162 5.05 -12.12 9.13
CA LEU A 162 5.76 -11.70 7.92
C LEU A 162 7.16 -12.30 7.79
N ALA A 163 7.50 -12.78 6.59
CA ALA A 163 8.79 -13.38 6.32
C ALA A 163 9.94 -12.38 6.49
N ASN A 164 10.91 -12.73 7.33
CA ASN A 164 12.09 -11.91 7.61
C ASN A 164 13.35 -12.78 7.55
N ALA A 165 13.84 -13.03 6.34
CA ALA A 165 15.05 -13.79 6.07
C ALA A 165 15.73 -13.24 4.80
N THR A 166 17.06 -13.25 4.76
CA THR A 166 17.86 -12.67 3.65
C THR A 166 17.57 -13.27 2.27
N THR A 167 16.97 -14.46 2.22
CA THR A 167 16.55 -15.17 1.00
C THR A 167 15.06 -15.00 0.69
N ALA A 168 14.28 -14.41 1.59
CA ALA A 168 12.84 -14.24 1.44
C ALA A 168 12.52 -13.18 0.39
N LYS A 169 11.46 -13.41 -0.37
CA LYS A 169 10.85 -12.44 -1.28
C LYS A 169 9.50 -12.10 -0.71
N VAL A 170 9.30 -10.86 -0.28
CA VAL A 170 8.06 -10.40 0.34
C VAL A 170 7.28 -9.55 -0.65
N ALA A 171 5.99 -9.83 -0.80
CA ALA A 171 5.09 -9.03 -1.61
C ALA A 171 3.78 -8.76 -0.87
N LEU A 172 3.38 -7.48 -0.81
CA LEU A 172 2.14 -7.02 -0.20
C LEU A 172 1.34 -6.26 -1.25
N VAL A 173 0.14 -6.76 -1.53
CA VAL A 173 -0.75 -6.26 -2.58
C VAL A 173 -2.08 -5.87 -1.94
N ALA A 174 -2.50 -4.62 -2.16
CA ALA A 174 -3.78 -4.11 -1.67
C ALA A 174 -4.62 -3.59 -2.84
N VAL A 175 -5.86 -4.06 -2.93
CA VAL A 175 -6.82 -3.68 -3.98
C VAL A 175 -8.02 -3.05 -3.29
N ASN A 176 -8.39 -1.82 -3.65
CA ASN A 176 -9.51 -1.04 -3.10
C ASN A 176 -9.47 -0.69 -1.59
N ASN A 177 -8.78 -1.46 -0.76
CA ASN A 177 -8.65 -1.25 0.69
C ASN A 177 -7.18 -1.18 1.13
N SER A 178 -6.97 -0.88 2.41
CA SER A 178 -5.65 -0.66 2.97
C SER A 178 -5.01 -1.94 3.54
N LEU A 179 -3.73 -2.15 3.29
CA LEU A 179 -2.87 -3.16 3.91
C LEU A 179 -1.78 -2.47 4.73
N PHE A 180 -1.72 -2.79 6.02
CA PHE A 180 -0.75 -2.26 6.96
C PHE A 180 0.20 -3.37 7.41
N ALA A 181 1.49 -3.09 7.39
CA ALA A 181 2.52 -3.90 8.02
C ALA A 181 3.38 -2.98 8.89
N SER A 182 3.24 -3.08 10.21
CA SER A 182 4.05 -2.32 11.17
C SER A 182 4.93 -3.29 11.93
N LEU A 183 6.24 -3.10 11.83
CA LEU A 183 7.26 -3.99 12.37
C LEU A 183 8.01 -3.27 13.49
N ALA A 184 8.22 -3.95 14.61
CA ALA A 184 9.07 -3.46 15.68
C ALA A 184 10.55 -3.80 15.43
N THR A 185 10.82 -4.75 14.53
CA THR A 185 12.17 -5.23 14.20
C THR A 185 12.58 -4.89 12.75
N PRO A 186 13.89 -4.71 12.47
CA PRO A 186 14.39 -4.50 11.12
C PRO A 186 13.97 -5.61 10.14
N LEU A 187 13.52 -5.22 8.95
CA LEU A 187 13.17 -6.13 7.87
C LEU A 187 14.39 -6.36 6.96
N THR A 188 14.91 -7.58 6.92
CA THR A 188 16.05 -7.95 6.06
C THR A 188 15.67 -9.08 5.13
N ILE A 189 15.50 -8.76 3.84
CA ILE A 189 14.96 -9.68 2.83
C ILE A 189 15.74 -9.62 1.51
N HIS A 190 15.45 -10.53 0.59
CA HIS A 190 16.03 -10.48 -0.75
C HIS A 190 15.34 -9.44 -1.62
N SER A 191 14.02 -9.52 -1.73
CA SER A 191 13.23 -8.58 -2.55
C SER A 191 11.95 -8.20 -1.83
N LEU A 192 11.54 -6.95 -2.02
CA LEU A 192 10.30 -6.40 -1.49
C LEU A 192 9.45 -5.91 -2.65
N SER A 193 8.15 -6.22 -2.66
CA SER A 193 7.19 -5.71 -3.62
C SER A 193 5.98 -5.16 -2.87
N LEU A 194 5.71 -3.88 -3.01
CA LEU A 194 4.52 -3.25 -2.45
C LEU A 194 3.68 -2.74 -3.62
N GLU A 195 2.45 -3.22 -3.72
CA GLU A 195 1.56 -2.90 -4.83
C GLU A 195 0.20 -2.47 -4.30
N SER A 196 -0.27 -1.33 -4.77
CA SER A 196 -1.57 -0.80 -4.44
C SER A 196 -2.34 -0.47 -5.69
N SER A 197 -3.63 -0.83 -5.75
CA SER A 197 -4.50 -0.48 -6.86
C SER A 197 -5.82 0.16 -6.46
N ASP A 198 -6.35 0.98 -7.38
CA ASP A 198 -7.62 1.70 -7.28
C ASP A 198 -7.69 2.64 -6.06
N LYS A 199 -8.34 2.25 -4.96
CA LYS A 199 -8.38 3.02 -3.71
C LYS A 199 -7.54 2.41 -2.59
N GLY A 200 -6.68 1.45 -2.94
CA GLY A 200 -5.85 0.76 -1.98
C GLY A 200 -4.79 1.64 -1.33
N LEU A 201 -4.33 1.23 -0.15
CA LEU A 201 -3.16 1.80 0.51
C LEU A 201 -2.28 0.65 0.99
N VAL A 202 -1.02 0.57 0.58
CA VAL A 202 -0.04 -0.30 1.24
C VAL A 202 0.87 0.57 2.09
N GLN A 203 0.86 0.35 3.41
CA GLN A 203 1.73 1.05 4.34
C GLN A 203 2.67 0.06 5.05
N LEU A 204 3.97 0.21 4.83
CA LEU A 204 5.03 -0.52 5.53
C LEU A 204 5.76 0.43 6.48
N GLU A 205 5.74 0.10 7.77
CA GLU A 205 6.47 0.81 8.82
C GLU A 205 7.46 -0.16 9.48
N ALA A 206 8.74 0.19 9.54
CA ALA A 206 9.76 -0.61 10.20
C ALA A 206 10.96 0.27 10.60
N PRO A 207 11.74 -0.05 11.65
CA PRO A 207 12.94 0.72 11.99
C PRO A 207 13.96 0.77 10.84
N ALA A 208 14.11 -0.34 10.11
CA ALA A 208 14.96 -0.39 8.93
C ALA A 208 14.44 -1.42 7.92
N VAL A 209 14.62 -1.13 6.63
CA VAL A 209 14.28 -2.02 5.51
C VAL A 209 15.54 -2.24 4.67
N THR A 210 16.07 -3.47 4.68
CA THR A 210 17.24 -3.86 3.90
C THR A 210 16.88 -4.93 2.89
N THR A 211 17.12 -4.64 1.61
CA THR A 211 16.92 -5.58 0.50
C THR A 211 18.22 -5.84 -0.23
N SER A 212 18.61 -7.12 -0.37
CA SER A 212 19.83 -7.48 -1.12
C SER A 212 19.63 -7.45 -2.64
N GLY A 213 18.37 -7.49 -3.08
CA GLY A 213 17.93 -7.46 -4.47
C GLY A 213 17.15 -6.18 -4.80
N THR A 214 15.91 -6.35 -5.26
CA THR A 214 15.07 -5.25 -5.73
C THR A 214 13.94 -4.92 -4.75
N MET A 215 13.65 -3.63 -4.63
CA MET A 215 12.48 -3.10 -3.98
C MET A 215 11.57 -2.49 -5.05
N HIS A 216 10.40 -3.10 -5.26
CA HIS A 216 9.39 -2.67 -6.22
C HIS A 216 8.25 -1.99 -5.47
N LEU A 217 7.91 -0.77 -5.88
CA LEU A 217 6.82 0.02 -5.34
C LEU A 217 5.91 0.39 -6.51
N THR A 218 4.68 -0.08 -6.50
CA THR A 218 3.72 0.14 -7.59
C THR A 218 2.42 0.69 -7.04
N ALA A 219 2.01 1.86 -7.53
CA ALA A 219 0.70 2.43 -7.25
C ALA A 219 -0.01 2.65 -8.59
N SER A 220 -1.10 1.91 -8.85
CA SER A 220 -1.74 1.87 -10.16
C SER A 220 -3.25 2.06 -10.07
N CYS A 221 -3.81 2.87 -10.97
CA CYS A 221 -5.25 3.13 -11.04
C CYS A 221 -5.81 3.85 -9.79
N GLY A 222 -6.88 4.62 -9.98
CA GLY A 222 -7.49 5.41 -8.91
C GLY A 222 -6.49 6.24 -8.10
N ASP A 223 -6.78 6.41 -6.81
CA ASP A 223 -6.00 7.16 -5.82
C ASP A 223 -5.11 6.21 -4.98
N ALA A 224 -4.60 5.13 -5.58
CA ALA A 224 -3.83 4.11 -4.89
C ALA A 224 -2.56 4.69 -4.23
N VAL A 225 -2.26 4.29 -2.99
CA VAL A 225 -1.06 4.78 -2.28
C VAL A 225 -0.14 3.63 -1.87
N VAL A 226 1.16 3.81 -2.06
CA VAL A 226 2.20 2.98 -1.43
C VAL A 226 3.07 3.87 -0.54
N ALA A 227 3.11 3.59 0.75
CA ALA A 227 3.88 4.34 1.73
C ALA A 227 4.87 3.41 2.45
N VAL A 228 6.14 3.81 2.45
CA VAL A 228 7.21 3.16 3.22
C VAL A 228 7.75 4.17 4.20
N ALA A 229 7.73 3.84 5.48
CA ALA A 229 8.37 4.62 6.53
C ALA A 229 9.38 3.75 7.29
N ALA A 230 10.64 4.15 7.23
CA ALA A 230 11.70 3.52 7.99
C ALA A 230 12.81 4.51 8.31
N ASP A 231 13.56 4.33 9.40
CA ASP A 231 14.70 5.21 9.67
C ASP A 231 15.83 5.00 8.66
N HIS A 232 16.02 3.74 8.24
CA HIS A 232 17.03 3.36 7.26
C HIS A 232 16.45 2.48 6.15
N VAL A 233 16.67 2.85 4.89
CA VAL A 233 16.30 2.06 3.72
C VAL A 233 17.53 1.75 2.88
N ALA A 234 17.93 0.49 2.82
CA ALA A 234 19.07 0.03 2.03
C ALA A 234 18.62 -0.96 0.96
N ALA A 235 18.91 -0.68 -0.31
CA ALA A 235 18.53 -1.55 -1.41
C ALA A 235 19.57 -1.53 -2.53
N LYS A 236 19.75 -2.65 -3.23
CA LYS A 236 20.55 -2.63 -4.45
C LYS A 236 19.83 -1.84 -5.54
N ASN A 237 18.55 -2.16 -5.77
CA ASN A 237 17.73 -1.52 -6.78
C ASN A 237 16.39 -1.12 -6.18
N VAL A 238 15.94 0.12 -6.42
CA VAL A 238 14.58 0.57 -6.11
C VAL A 238 13.87 0.95 -7.42
N CYS A 239 12.71 0.37 -7.66
CA CYS A 239 11.84 0.68 -8.78
C CYS A 239 10.50 1.18 -8.25
N ALA A 240 10.24 2.49 -8.40
CA ALA A 240 8.97 3.10 -8.03
C ALA A 240 8.18 3.45 -9.29
N THR A 241 6.96 2.93 -9.41
CA THR A 241 6.07 3.13 -10.56
C THR A 241 4.72 3.62 -10.08
N ALA A 242 4.41 4.87 -10.38
CA ALA A 242 3.11 5.48 -10.14
C ALA A 242 2.37 5.66 -11.46
N MET A 243 1.12 5.19 -11.54
CA MET A 243 0.27 5.28 -12.72
C MET A 243 -1.09 5.88 -12.38
N HIS A 244 -1.70 6.61 -13.32
CA HIS A 244 -2.95 7.36 -13.10
C HIS A 244 -2.79 8.36 -11.93
N ALA A 245 -3.65 8.32 -10.91
CA ALA A 245 -3.54 9.16 -9.71
C ALA A 245 -2.83 8.42 -8.54
N GLY A 246 -2.23 7.25 -8.81
CA GLY A 246 -1.49 6.49 -7.81
C GLY A 246 -0.27 7.25 -7.30
N SER A 247 0.04 7.13 -6.00
CA SER A 247 1.11 7.87 -5.35
C SER A 247 2.02 6.97 -4.50
N ILE A 248 3.32 7.28 -4.49
CA ILE A 248 4.35 6.54 -3.77
C ILE A 248 5.11 7.49 -2.86
N TYR A 249 5.26 7.09 -1.60
CA TYR A 249 5.96 7.84 -0.58
C TYR A 249 7.00 6.96 0.10
N VAL A 250 8.24 7.43 0.15
CA VAL A 250 9.33 6.79 0.89
C VAL A 250 9.89 7.80 1.88
N ALA A 251 9.57 7.60 3.14
CA ALA A 251 10.02 8.38 4.28
C ALA A 251 11.21 7.66 4.93
N SER A 252 12.40 8.24 4.85
CA SER A 252 13.56 7.68 5.52
C SER A 252 14.64 8.69 5.83
N HIS A 253 15.17 8.61 7.06
CA HIS A 253 16.27 9.45 7.51
C HIS A 253 17.59 9.13 6.79
N ASP A 254 17.72 7.90 6.28
CA ASP A 254 18.90 7.47 5.52
C ASP A 254 18.53 6.43 4.45
N VAL A 255 18.34 6.89 3.22
CA VAL A 255 18.18 6.02 2.05
C VAL A 255 19.55 5.76 1.41
N ALA A 256 19.94 4.51 1.23
CA ALA A 256 21.16 4.10 0.55
C ALA A 256 20.84 3.11 -0.59
N VAL A 257 20.83 3.61 -1.83
CA VAL A 257 20.40 2.83 -3.00
C VAL A 257 21.43 2.86 -4.11
N ARG A 258 21.81 1.71 -4.68
CA ARG A 258 22.77 1.72 -5.79
C ARG A 258 22.15 2.23 -7.10
N SER A 259 20.97 1.73 -7.46
CA SER A 259 20.24 2.15 -8.66
C SER A 259 18.78 2.40 -8.34
N MET A 260 18.29 3.58 -8.71
CA MET A 260 16.91 3.98 -8.53
C MET A 260 16.25 4.23 -9.88
N VAL A 261 15.02 3.76 -10.03
CA VAL A 261 14.17 4.01 -11.19
C VAL A 261 12.84 4.54 -10.69
N SER A 262 12.46 5.73 -11.14
CA SER A 262 11.15 6.33 -10.87
C SER A 262 10.38 6.49 -12.17
N THR A 263 9.20 5.90 -12.27
CA THR A 263 8.31 6.00 -13.43
C THR A 263 6.99 6.61 -12.99
N MET A 264 6.69 7.81 -13.45
CA MET A 264 5.40 8.48 -13.25
C MET A 264 4.63 8.48 -14.58
N ALA A 265 3.44 7.90 -14.61
CA ALA A 265 2.57 7.87 -15.78
C ALA A 265 1.13 8.27 -15.41
N GLY A 266 0.85 9.57 -15.35
CA GLY A 266 -0.43 10.09 -14.90
C GLY A 266 -0.31 11.43 -14.17
N ASN A 267 -1.10 11.61 -13.12
CA ASN A 267 -1.24 12.82 -12.31
C ASN A 267 -1.01 12.58 -10.79
N GLY A 268 -0.42 11.44 -10.41
CA GLY A 268 -0.05 11.13 -9.04
C GLY A 268 1.30 11.72 -8.61
N VAL A 269 1.84 11.23 -7.48
CA VAL A 269 3.09 11.74 -6.88
C VAL A 269 4.05 10.60 -6.54
N ILE A 270 5.35 10.76 -6.85
CA ILE A 270 6.42 9.95 -6.25
C ILE A 270 7.27 10.88 -5.40
N SER A 271 7.39 10.61 -4.10
CA SER A 271 8.13 11.47 -3.17
C SER A 271 9.09 10.67 -2.29
N TYR A 272 10.36 11.07 -2.32
CA TYR A 272 11.42 10.58 -1.44
C TYR A 272 11.83 11.72 -0.51
N TYR A 273 11.67 11.53 0.81
CA TYR A 273 11.86 12.61 1.76
C TYR A 273 12.69 12.27 2.99
N ASP A 274 13.17 13.36 3.60
CA ASP A 274 14.21 13.48 4.62
C ASP A 274 15.64 13.47 4.05
N TYR A 275 16.30 12.32 3.89
CA TYR A 275 17.66 12.30 3.34
C TYR A 275 18.06 10.94 2.73
N GLY A 276 18.85 10.99 1.66
CA GLY A 276 19.42 9.78 1.08
C GLY A 276 20.54 10.02 0.08
N THR A 277 21.17 8.92 -0.30
CA THR A 277 22.21 8.84 -1.33
C THR A 277 21.85 7.77 -2.34
N CYS A 278 22.18 8.02 -3.61
CA CYS A 278 22.07 7.00 -4.63
C CYS A 278 23.22 7.01 -5.64
N GLY A 279 23.45 5.87 -6.30
CA GLY A 279 24.41 5.81 -7.41
C GLY A 279 23.81 6.45 -8.65
N ASP A 280 22.94 5.69 -9.33
CA ASP A 280 22.26 6.11 -10.55
C ASP A 280 20.76 6.31 -10.30
N HIS A 281 20.17 7.41 -10.81
CA HIS A 281 18.73 7.64 -10.79
C HIS A 281 18.17 7.89 -12.19
N SER A 282 17.29 6.99 -12.65
CA SER A 282 16.54 7.15 -13.89
C SER A 282 15.10 7.56 -13.58
N ILE A 283 14.71 8.77 -13.98
CA ILE A 283 13.35 9.31 -13.83
C ILE A 283 12.69 9.36 -15.19
N THR A 284 11.54 8.68 -15.33
CA THR A 284 10.65 8.76 -16.49
C THR A 284 9.32 9.35 -16.05
N MET A 285 8.86 10.41 -16.71
CA MET A 285 7.58 11.04 -16.44
C MET A 285 6.77 11.20 -17.71
N LEU A 286 5.53 10.73 -17.69
CA LEU A 286 4.55 10.80 -18.78
C LEU A 286 3.23 11.32 -18.21
N GLY A 287 2.96 12.62 -18.34
CA GLY A 287 1.71 13.22 -17.85
C GLY A 287 1.91 14.50 -17.07
N SER A 288 1.11 14.66 -16.02
CA SER A 288 1.01 15.89 -15.21
C SER A 288 1.27 15.65 -13.72
N GLY A 289 1.80 14.49 -13.35
CA GLY A 289 2.17 14.16 -11.97
C GLY A 289 3.51 14.77 -11.56
N ASP A 290 3.91 14.51 -10.32
CA ASP A 290 5.11 15.10 -9.72
C ASP A 290 6.07 14.02 -9.21
N VAL A 291 7.37 14.23 -9.41
CA VAL A 291 8.43 13.40 -8.85
C VAL A 291 9.35 14.26 -7.99
N TYR A 292 9.32 14.03 -6.69
CA TYR A 292 10.16 14.69 -5.71
C TYR A 292 11.30 13.77 -5.26
N ALA A 293 12.49 13.99 -5.80
CA ALA A 293 13.74 13.34 -5.45
C ALA A 293 14.79 14.33 -4.93
N GLY A 294 14.37 15.55 -4.52
CA GLY A 294 15.28 16.61 -4.06
C GLY A 294 16.07 16.27 -2.79
N SER A 295 15.57 15.31 -2.01
CA SER A 295 16.22 14.80 -0.79
C SER A 295 17.29 13.74 -1.05
N LEU A 296 17.38 13.23 -2.29
CA LEU A 296 18.30 12.15 -2.66
C LEU A 296 19.52 12.72 -3.36
N HIS A 297 20.70 12.51 -2.80
CA HIS A 297 21.98 12.84 -3.44
C HIS A 297 22.42 11.71 -4.36
N CYS A 298 22.13 11.81 -5.65
CA CYS A 298 22.49 10.81 -6.64
C CYS A 298 23.73 11.23 -7.43
N ASN A 299 24.63 10.29 -7.75
CA ASN A 299 25.82 10.63 -8.54
C ASN A 299 25.44 11.00 -9.98
N ASP A 300 24.68 10.13 -10.63
CA ASP A 300 24.26 10.28 -12.01
C ASP A 300 22.73 10.25 -12.09
N THR A 301 22.12 11.31 -12.62
CA THR A 301 20.67 11.40 -12.78
C THR A 301 20.28 11.60 -14.24
N SER A 302 19.39 10.75 -14.75
CA SER A 302 18.80 10.88 -16.08
C SER A 302 17.31 11.10 -15.98
N VAL A 303 16.82 12.21 -16.53
CA VAL A 303 15.41 12.58 -16.53
C VAL A 303 14.88 12.54 -17.95
N TYR A 304 13.79 11.83 -18.16
CA TYR A 304 12.98 11.88 -19.37
C TYR A 304 11.56 12.26 -18.99
N SER A 305 11.08 13.38 -19.49
CA SER A 305 9.76 13.89 -19.16
C SER A 305 8.99 14.31 -20.41
N ILE A 306 7.73 13.88 -20.48
CA ILE A 306 6.74 14.33 -21.44
C ILE A 306 5.49 14.81 -20.70
N GLY A 307 5.03 16.02 -21.01
CA GLY A 307 3.76 16.56 -20.49
C GLY A 307 3.94 17.86 -19.72
N THR A 308 3.20 18.00 -18.62
CA THR A 308 3.12 19.23 -17.80
C THR A 308 3.57 19.02 -16.35
N GLY A 309 4.04 17.82 -16.01
CA GLY A 309 4.44 17.47 -14.64
C GLY A 309 5.71 18.17 -14.16
N HIS A 310 6.03 17.98 -12.88
CA HIS A 310 7.21 18.58 -12.24
C HIS A 310 8.17 17.51 -11.71
N VAL A 311 9.45 17.64 -12.03
CA VAL A 311 10.52 16.84 -11.42
C VAL A 311 11.40 17.74 -10.56
N VAL A 312 11.51 17.42 -9.27
CA VAL A 312 12.43 18.07 -8.33
C VAL A 312 13.52 17.07 -7.97
N LEU A 313 14.79 17.44 -8.14
CA LEU A 313 15.93 16.55 -7.87
C LEU A 313 17.07 17.27 -7.16
N ASP A 314 18.06 16.51 -6.72
CA ASP A 314 19.35 17.07 -6.33
C ASP A 314 20.33 17.04 -7.50
N GLY A 315 21.20 18.05 -7.58
CA GLY A 315 22.10 18.21 -8.71
C GLY A 315 23.10 17.07 -8.90
N GLY A 316 23.57 16.44 -7.82
CA GLY A 316 24.53 15.35 -7.95
C GLY A 316 25.81 15.76 -8.70
N HIS A 317 26.44 14.80 -9.38
CA HIS A 317 27.59 15.06 -10.25
C HIS A 317 27.19 15.30 -11.71
N SER A 318 26.32 14.45 -12.26
CA SER A 318 25.83 14.58 -13.63
C SER A 318 24.31 14.55 -13.73
N LEU A 319 23.76 15.46 -14.53
CA LEU A 319 22.34 15.52 -14.89
C LEU A 319 22.17 15.50 -16.40
N THR A 320 21.50 14.47 -16.92
CA THR A 320 21.02 14.43 -18.30
C THR A 320 19.51 14.55 -18.32
N ALA A 321 18.99 15.67 -18.81
CA ALA A 321 17.55 15.93 -18.84
C ALA A 321 17.05 16.03 -20.29
N THR A 322 16.01 15.26 -20.61
CA THR A 322 15.24 15.37 -21.84
C THR A 322 13.81 15.73 -21.52
N HIS A 323 13.33 16.85 -22.04
CA HIS A 323 12.00 17.37 -21.72
C HIS A 323 11.22 17.74 -22.98
N LEU A 324 10.00 17.18 -23.10
CA LEU A 324 9.07 17.42 -24.19
C LEU A 324 7.70 17.86 -23.65
N GLY A 325 7.42 19.17 -23.69
CA GLY A 325 6.14 19.72 -23.21
C GLY A 325 6.33 20.98 -22.39
N LEU A 326 5.38 21.25 -21.49
CA LEU A 326 5.32 22.43 -20.63
C LEU A 326 5.72 22.14 -19.17
N GLY A 327 6.09 20.90 -18.85
CA GLY A 327 6.59 20.54 -17.53
C GLY A 327 7.88 21.27 -17.15
N HIS A 328 8.26 21.08 -15.88
CA HIS A 328 9.37 21.78 -15.26
C HIS A 328 10.35 20.80 -14.62
N LEU A 329 11.62 21.22 -14.58
CA LEU A 329 12.67 20.53 -13.85
C LEU A 329 13.25 21.49 -12.83
N SER A 330 13.36 21.10 -11.58
CA SER A 330 13.91 21.95 -10.52
C SER A 330 14.94 21.21 -9.70
N TYR A 331 15.85 21.97 -9.11
CA TYR A 331 16.89 21.43 -8.23
C TYR A 331 16.85 22.13 -6.87
N VAL A 332 17.27 21.43 -5.81
CA VAL A 332 17.17 21.98 -4.44
C VAL A 332 18.47 22.66 -3.98
N ARG A 333 19.60 21.97 -4.14
CA ARG A 333 20.90 22.42 -3.65
C ARG A 333 21.70 23.11 -4.76
N GLU A 334 22.74 22.44 -5.22
CA GLU A 334 23.69 22.99 -6.19
C GLU A 334 23.37 22.48 -7.59
N LEU A 335 23.80 23.25 -8.58
CA LEU A 335 23.73 22.84 -9.96
C LEU A 335 24.74 21.69 -10.16
N PRO A 336 24.37 20.61 -10.87
CA PRO A 336 25.32 19.54 -11.24
C PRO A 336 26.57 20.09 -11.93
N ASP A 337 27.72 19.45 -11.71
CA ASP A 337 28.97 19.78 -12.42
C ASP A 337 28.81 19.65 -13.94
N VAL A 338 28.05 18.64 -14.38
CA VAL A 338 27.81 18.34 -15.78
C VAL A 338 26.30 18.31 -16.07
N VAL A 339 25.82 19.34 -16.77
CA VAL A 339 24.41 19.43 -17.21
C VAL A 339 24.28 19.25 -18.71
N ALA A 340 23.63 18.17 -19.13
CA ALA A 340 23.22 17.93 -20.51
C ALA A 340 21.69 18.04 -20.63
N HIS A 341 21.20 19.21 -21.07
CA HIS A 341 19.77 19.45 -21.29
C HIS A 341 19.42 19.41 -22.78
N ILE A 342 18.41 18.61 -23.14
CA ILE A 342 17.87 18.48 -24.49
C ILE A 342 16.35 18.65 -24.40
N GLY A 343 15.82 19.78 -24.86
CA GLY A 343 14.39 20.01 -24.80
C GLY A 343 13.99 21.31 -25.49
N PHE A 344 12.69 21.43 -25.76
CA PHE A 344 12.10 22.66 -26.31
C PHE A 344 11.84 23.72 -25.23
N ALA A 345 11.88 23.32 -23.94
CA ALA A 345 11.84 24.25 -22.83
C ALA A 345 13.17 25.02 -22.72
N PRO A 346 13.16 26.33 -22.44
CA PRO A 346 14.38 27.10 -22.22
C PRO A 346 15.23 26.48 -21.11
N ARG A 347 16.57 26.58 -21.20
CA ARG A 347 17.47 26.25 -20.08
C ARG A 347 17.15 27.04 -18.81
N GLU A 348 16.48 28.18 -18.95
CA GLU A 348 15.94 28.97 -17.84
C GLU A 348 14.88 28.22 -17.02
N GLY A 349 14.33 27.09 -17.51
CA GLY A 349 13.35 26.28 -16.79
C GLY A 349 13.91 25.43 -15.64
N MET A 350 15.23 25.46 -15.40
CA MET A 350 15.84 24.89 -14.19
C MET A 350 15.88 25.91 -13.07
N HIS A 351 14.88 25.86 -12.20
CA HIS A 351 14.79 26.76 -11.04
C HIS A 351 15.26 26.05 -9.77
N ARG A 352 15.89 26.82 -8.89
CA ARG A 352 16.11 26.39 -7.52
C ARG A 352 14.78 26.47 -6.76
N VAL A 353 14.44 25.43 -6.02
CA VAL A 353 13.22 25.38 -5.19
C VAL A 353 13.56 25.03 -3.74
N ASP A 354 12.80 25.59 -2.82
CA ASP A 354 12.94 25.30 -1.38
C ASP A 354 12.19 24.00 -0.99
N LYS A 355 11.13 23.63 -1.73
CA LYS A 355 10.38 22.38 -1.51
C LYS A 355 11.08 21.23 -2.20
N ALA A 356 11.81 20.43 -1.42
CA ALA A 356 12.48 19.22 -1.91
C ALA A 356 11.55 18.00 -2.03
N PHE A 357 10.42 18.02 -1.31
CA PHE A 357 9.53 16.87 -1.19
C PHE A 357 8.10 17.20 -0.75
N GLU A 358 7.22 16.22 -0.95
CA GLU A 358 5.88 16.16 -0.38
C GLU A 358 5.83 15.10 0.73
N LYS A 359 5.35 15.47 1.93
CA LYS A 359 5.26 14.54 3.05
C LYS A 359 3.94 13.78 3.02
N TRP A 360 4.01 12.48 3.24
CA TRP A 360 2.85 11.67 3.58
C TRP A 360 2.66 11.63 5.09
N SER A 361 1.40 11.69 5.52
CA SER A 361 1.04 11.45 6.92
C SER A 361 0.72 9.97 7.07
N LEU A 362 1.49 9.26 7.89
CA LEU A 362 1.19 7.87 8.23
C LEU A 362 -0.23 7.76 8.77
N VAL A 363 -0.95 6.77 8.25
CA VAL A 363 -2.29 6.43 8.72
C VAL A 363 -2.13 5.49 9.91
N ALA A 364 -2.87 5.75 10.98
CA ALA A 364 -2.84 4.88 12.16
C ALA A 364 -3.32 3.47 11.80
N VAL A 365 -2.64 2.45 12.34
CA VAL A 365 -3.07 1.06 12.19
C VAL A 365 -4.49 0.93 12.73
N PRO A 366 -5.42 0.35 11.95
CA PRO A 366 -6.81 0.25 12.37
C PRO A 366 -6.96 -0.63 13.63
N PRO A 367 -7.95 -0.35 14.50
CA PRO A 367 -8.15 -1.12 15.72
C PRO A 367 -8.62 -2.55 15.43
N PHE A 368 -8.41 -3.47 16.37
CA PHE A 368 -8.96 -4.82 16.28
C PHE A 368 -10.49 -4.82 16.52
N ALA A 369 -11.26 -4.53 15.47
CA ALA A 369 -12.71 -4.42 15.49
C ALA A 369 -13.31 -4.68 14.09
N PRO A 370 -14.55 -5.17 13.99
CA PRO A 370 -15.26 -5.32 12.71
C PRO A 370 -15.35 -4.00 11.94
N LYS A 371 -15.13 -4.07 10.63
CA LYS A 371 -15.31 -2.95 9.69
C LYS A 371 -16.53 -3.25 8.82
N ALA A 372 -17.43 -2.27 8.71
CA ALA A 372 -18.55 -2.33 7.77
C ALA A 372 -18.05 -2.15 6.33
N ASN A 373 -18.71 -2.81 5.40
CA ASN A 373 -18.37 -2.72 3.99
C ASN A 373 -18.88 -1.40 3.42
N ASP A 374 -17.97 -0.60 2.86
CA ASP A 374 -18.34 0.53 2.01
C ASP A 374 -18.72 0.02 0.61
N GLU A 375 -19.68 0.69 -0.05
CA GLU A 375 -20.39 0.35 -1.32
C GLU A 375 -19.52 -0.04 -2.55
N THR A 376 -18.20 -0.13 -2.41
CA THR A 376 -17.25 -0.39 -3.52
C THR A 376 -16.56 -1.76 -3.42
N GLY A 377 -16.75 -2.51 -2.34
CA GLY A 377 -15.91 -3.67 -2.02
C GLY A 377 -16.20 -4.95 -2.82
N LEU A 378 -17.45 -5.22 -3.25
CA LEU A 378 -17.83 -6.54 -3.78
C LEU A 378 -18.17 -6.61 -5.27
N SER A 379 -18.48 -5.49 -5.92
CA SER A 379 -18.63 -5.47 -7.38
C SER A 379 -17.33 -5.90 -8.10
N ASP A 380 -16.18 -5.71 -7.47
CA ASP A 380 -14.86 -6.12 -7.98
C ASP A 380 -14.43 -7.53 -7.52
N VAL A 381 -15.09 -8.12 -6.53
CA VAL A 381 -14.76 -9.50 -6.08
C VAL A 381 -15.13 -10.52 -7.17
N ALA A 382 -16.16 -10.23 -7.98
CA ALA A 382 -16.55 -11.06 -9.12
C ALA A 382 -15.55 -11.01 -10.28
N SER A 383 -14.85 -9.89 -10.49
CA SER A 383 -13.79 -9.79 -11.52
C SER A 383 -12.49 -10.47 -11.06
N LEU A 384 -12.24 -10.55 -9.75
CA LEU A 384 -11.11 -11.27 -9.14
C LEU A 384 -11.28 -12.79 -9.04
N GLY A 385 -12.51 -13.32 -9.04
CA GLY A 385 -12.73 -14.76 -9.16
C GLY A 385 -12.10 -15.37 -10.42
N ALA A 386 -12.08 -14.62 -11.53
CA ALA A 386 -11.41 -14.99 -12.78
C ALA A 386 -9.87 -14.88 -12.72
N ILE A 387 -9.33 -14.20 -11.70
CA ILE A 387 -7.90 -13.96 -11.51
C ILE A 387 -7.22 -15.14 -10.81
N SER A 388 -7.96 -15.88 -9.98
CA SER A 388 -7.48 -17.07 -9.28
C SER A 388 -6.98 -18.21 -10.20
N GLY A 389 -7.55 -18.33 -11.41
CA GLY A 389 -7.13 -19.31 -12.43
C GLY A 389 -6.05 -18.81 -13.41
N ALA A 390 -5.72 -17.52 -13.40
CA ALA A 390 -4.81 -16.86 -14.33
C ALA A 390 -3.56 -16.28 -13.63
N SER A 391 -3.20 -16.82 -12.46
CA SER A 391 -2.15 -16.28 -11.58
C SER A 391 -0.71 -16.40 -12.12
N THR A 392 -0.51 -17.05 -13.28
CA THR A 392 0.76 -17.02 -14.05
C THR A 392 0.96 -15.74 -14.87
N THR A 393 -0.06 -14.89 -14.98
CA THR A 393 -0.06 -13.71 -15.88
C THR A 393 0.10 -12.37 -15.16
N TRP A 394 0.23 -12.33 -13.84
CA TRP A 394 0.24 -11.07 -13.05
C TRP A 394 1.62 -10.43 -12.93
N MET A 395 2.67 -11.19 -13.23
CA MET A 395 3.93 -10.56 -13.66
C MET A 395 3.90 -10.19 -15.14
N MET A 396 2.92 -10.63 -15.93
CA MET A 396 2.82 -10.31 -17.36
C MET A 396 1.98 -9.07 -17.66
N THR A 397 0.97 -8.70 -16.87
CA THR A 397 0.23 -7.45 -17.10
C THR A 397 1.04 -6.22 -16.74
N ASP A 398 1.80 -6.28 -15.64
CA ASP A 398 2.80 -5.27 -15.33
C ASP A 398 4.01 -5.36 -16.27
N PHE A 399 4.39 -6.54 -16.75
CA PHE A 399 5.41 -6.64 -17.80
C PHE A 399 4.88 -6.20 -19.16
N GLU A 400 3.58 -6.22 -19.47
CA GLU A 400 3.01 -5.70 -20.72
C GLU A 400 2.81 -4.20 -20.63
N ALA A 401 2.38 -3.66 -19.49
CA ALA A 401 2.35 -2.22 -19.25
C ALA A 401 3.78 -1.65 -19.19
N MET A 402 4.68 -2.30 -18.45
CA MET A 402 6.10 -1.96 -18.45
C MET A 402 6.75 -2.27 -19.80
N ALA A 403 6.42 -3.32 -20.54
CA ALA A 403 7.00 -3.57 -21.88
C ALA A 403 6.44 -2.61 -22.92
N ALA A 404 5.16 -2.24 -22.85
CA ALA A 404 4.59 -1.19 -23.70
C ALA A 404 5.24 0.15 -23.38
N LEU A 405 5.44 0.47 -22.10
CA LEU A 405 6.15 1.68 -21.66
C LEU A 405 7.66 1.58 -21.98
N THR A 406 8.27 0.40 -21.92
CA THR A 406 9.65 0.13 -22.34
C THR A 406 9.79 0.28 -23.86
N VAL A 407 8.82 -0.20 -24.64
CA VAL A 407 8.80 -0.03 -26.09
C VAL A 407 8.53 1.43 -26.46
N LEU A 408 7.68 2.15 -25.73
CA LEU A 408 7.39 3.56 -25.99
C LEU A 408 8.45 4.53 -25.46
N VAL A 409 9.21 4.16 -24.42
CA VAL A 409 10.20 5.04 -23.78
C VAL A 409 11.63 4.55 -24.02
N VAL A 410 11.93 3.28 -23.72
CA VAL A 410 13.28 2.72 -23.81
C VAL A 410 13.72 2.53 -25.26
N VAL A 411 12.84 2.15 -26.19
CA VAL A 411 13.24 2.04 -27.62
C VAL A 411 13.61 3.42 -28.19
N PRO A 412 12.83 4.50 -28.00
CA PRO A 412 13.26 5.85 -28.37
C PRO A 412 14.53 6.29 -27.64
N MET A 413 14.68 6.00 -26.34
CA MET A 413 15.90 6.36 -25.59
C MET A 413 17.15 5.61 -26.09
N ALA A 414 17.05 4.31 -26.36
CA ALA A 414 18.13 3.47 -26.87
C ALA A 414 18.49 3.88 -28.31
N MET A 415 17.48 4.15 -29.13
CA MET A 415 17.67 4.66 -30.49
C MET A 415 18.33 6.05 -30.45
N TRP A 416 17.93 6.93 -29.54
CA TRP A 416 18.51 8.26 -29.38
C TRP A 416 19.96 8.22 -28.87
N THR A 417 20.25 7.43 -27.83
CA THR A 417 21.62 7.25 -27.32
C THR A 417 22.54 6.63 -28.37
N TYR A 418 22.03 5.69 -29.19
CA TYR A 418 22.74 5.15 -30.34
C TYR A 418 23.04 6.23 -31.40
N VAL A 419 22.05 7.05 -31.76
CA VAL A 419 22.20 8.17 -32.71
C VAL A 419 23.22 9.19 -32.19
N ARG A 420 23.17 9.53 -30.89
CA ARG A 420 24.12 10.44 -30.23
C ARG A 420 25.55 9.90 -30.32
N ARG A 421 25.80 8.64 -29.95
CA ARG A 421 27.15 8.05 -30.04
C ARG A 421 27.71 8.08 -31.47
N ARG A 422 26.85 7.88 -32.48
CA ARG A 422 27.28 7.82 -33.88
C ARG A 422 27.56 9.20 -34.51
N HIS A 423 26.84 10.24 -34.11
CA HIS A 423 27.03 11.59 -34.66
C HIS A 423 28.13 12.38 -33.95
N TYR A 424 28.30 12.22 -32.63
CA TYR A 424 29.33 12.96 -31.90
C TYR A 424 30.72 12.33 -32.00
N SER A 425 30.85 11.05 -32.38
CA SER A 425 32.15 10.43 -32.66
C SER A 425 32.80 10.90 -33.97
N ARG A 426 32.17 11.79 -34.73
CA ARG A 426 32.68 12.32 -36.00
C ARG A 426 33.13 13.78 -35.92
N VAL A 427 33.09 14.40 -34.73
CA VAL A 427 33.49 15.80 -34.50
C VAL A 427 34.65 15.90 -33.51
N ALA A 428 35.30 14.78 -33.18
CA ALA A 428 36.57 14.73 -32.45
C ALA A 428 37.72 14.42 -33.41
#